data_AF-A0A2J8M9K8-F1
#
_entry.id   AF-A0A2J8M9K8-F1
#
_cell.length_a   1.000
_cell.length_b   1.000
_cell.length_c   1.000
_cell.angle_alpha   90.00
_cell.angle_beta   90.00
_cell.angle_gamma   90.00
#
_symmetry.space_group_name_H-M   'P 1'
#
loop_
_entity.id
_entity.type
_entity.pdbx_description
1 polymer ?
#
loop_
_entity_poly.entity_id
_entity_poly.type
_entity_poly.pdbx_seq_one_letter_code
_entity_poly.pdbx_strand_id
1 'polypeptide(L)'
;MVFLLGLMFEITAKASIIFVTLQYNVTLPATEEQATESVSLYYYGIKDLATVFFYMLVAIIIHAVIQEYMLDKINRRMHFSKTKHSKFNESGQLSAFYLFACVWGTFILISV
;
A
#
# COMPACT_ATOMS: atom_id res chain seq x y z
N MET A 1 -11.38 6.16 5.56
CA MET A 1 -11.58 5.83 7.00
C MET A 1 -12.85 5.02 7.25
N VAL A 2 -14.05 5.56 6.96
CA VAL A 2 -15.34 4.88 7.25
C VAL A 2 -15.45 3.50 6.60
N PHE A 3 -14.97 3.35 5.35
CA PHE A 3 -14.98 2.07 4.64
C PHE A 3 -14.19 0.96 5.37
N LEU A 4 -12.96 1.25 5.82
CA LEU A 4 -12.13 0.30 6.56
C LEU A 4 -12.70 -0.02 7.94
N LEU A 5 -13.18 0.98 8.66
CA LEU A 5 -13.88 0.79 9.94
C LEU A 5 -15.11 -0.12 9.77
N GLY A 6 -15.86 0.05 8.68
CA GLY A 6 -16.98 -0.82 8.30
C GLY A 6 -16.58 -2.28 8.11
N LEU A 7 -15.40 -2.54 7.53
CA LEU A 7 -14.89 -3.90 7.32
C LEU A 7 -14.32 -4.57 8.58
N MET A 8 -14.04 -3.79 9.63
CA MET A 8 -13.53 -4.31 10.92
C MET A 8 -14.63 -4.86 11.83
N PHE A 9 -15.90 -4.58 11.54
CA PHE A 9 -17.01 -5.16 12.29
C PHE A 9 -17.15 -6.64 12.00
N GLU A 10 -17.43 -7.43 13.04
CA GLU A 10 -17.57 -8.89 12.97
C GLU A 10 -18.65 -9.32 11.95
N ILE A 11 -19.72 -8.54 11.82
CA ILE A 11 -20.82 -8.76 10.88
C ILE A 11 -20.32 -8.69 9.42
N THR A 12 -19.29 -7.90 9.16
CA THR A 12 -18.71 -7.67 7.82
C THR A 12 -17.48 -8.54 7.56
N ALA A 13 -17.00 -9.31 8.54
CA ALA A 13 -15.78 -10.11 8.44
C ALA A 13 -15.82 -11.13 7.28
N LYS A 14 -16.98 -11.73 6.98
CA LYS A 14 -17.11 -12.64 5.84
C LYS A 14 -16.92 -11.94 4.49
N ALA A 15 -17.34 -10.68 4.40
CA ALA A 15 -17.16 -9.87 3.19
C ALA A 15 -15.73 -9.32 3.08
N SER A 16 -15.06 -9.03 4.20
CA SER A 16 -13.71 -8.45 4.19
C SER A 16 -12.63 -9.42 3.68
N ILE A 17 -12.83 -10.74 3.82
CA ILE A 17 -11.89 -11.76 3.29
C ILE A 17 -11.62 -11.60 1.79
N ILE A 18 -12.65 -11.20 1.02
CA ILE A 18 -12.55 -10.93 -0.42
C ILE A 18 -11.58 -9.78 -0.72
N PHE A 19 -11.49 -8.80 0.16
CA PHE A 19 -10.64 -7.61 -0.02
C PHE A 19 -9.23 -7.77 0.53
N VAL A 20 -9.02 -8.67 1.50
CA VAL A 20 -7.72 -8.82 2.19
C VAL A 20 -6.89 -9.95 1.60
N THR A 21 -7.53 -11.05 1.18
CA THR A 21 -6.81 -12.25 0.74
C THR A 21 -6.59 -12.27 -0.77
N LEU A 22 -5.49 -12.91 -1.19
CA LEU A 22 -5.26 -13.26 -2.60
C LEU A 22 -6.23 -14.39 -2.97
N GLN A 23 -7.11 -14.15 -3.94
CA GLN A 23 -8.22 -15.06 -4.21
C GLN A 23 -7.90 -16.18 -5.20
N TYR A 24 -6.85 -16.02 -6.00
CA TYR A 24 -6.47 -16.96 -7.06
C TYR A 24 -5.16 -17.67 -6.72
N ASN A 25 -5.19 -18.53 -5.71
CA ASN A 25 -4.11 -19.49 -5.50
C ASN A 25 -4.35 -20.71 -6.41
N VAL A 26 -3.48 -20.92 -7.40
CA VAL A 26 -3.47 -22.15 -8.20
C VAL A 26 -2.32 -23.01 -7.69
N THR A 27 -2.62 -23.98 -6.82
CA THR A 27 -1.69 -25.09 -6.58
C THR A 27 -1.74 -26.00 -7.81
N LEU A 28 -0.71 -25.96 -8.66
CA LEU A 28 -0.50 -27.01 -9.66
C LEU A 28 -0.34 -28.34 -8.91
N PRO A 29 -1.08 -29.41 -9.27
CA PRO A 29 -0.80 -30.72 -8.71
C PRO A 29 0.60 -31.12 -9.18
N ALA A 30 1.52 -31.26 -8.23
CA ALA A 30 2.85 -31.77 -8.47
C ALA A 30 2.72 -33.12 -9.19
N THR A 31 3.00 -33.13 -10.50
CA THR A 31 3.32 -34.37 -11.19
C THR A 31 4.72 -34.75 -10.71
N GLU A 32 4.89 -36.00 -10.28
CA GLU A 32 5.82 -36.49 -9.25
C GLU A 32 7.35 -36.35 -9.50
N GLU A 33 7.88 -35.40 -10.27
CA GLU A 33 9.32 -35.39 -10.60
C GLU A 33 10.08 -34.06 -10.43
N GLN A 34 9.49 -32.97 -9.91
CA GLN A 34 10.25 -31.73 -9.63
C GLN A 34 9.96 -31.14 -8.25
N ALA A 35 10.52 -31.79 -7.23
CA ALA A 35 10.49 -31.36 -5.83
C ALA A 35 11.52 -30.26 -5.51
N THR A 36 11.57 -29.15 -6.26
CA THR A 36 12.50 -28.06 -5.88
C THR A 36 11.91 -26.67 -5.85
N GLU A 37 10.91 -26.31 -6.66
CA GLU A 37 10.28 -25.00 -6.52
C GLU A 37 8.81 -25.10 -6.89
N SER A 38 7.97 -25.41 -5.91
CA SER A 38 6.55 -25.10 -6.02
C SER A 38 6.39 -23.58 -5.97
N VAL A 39 6.72 -22.91 -7.07
CA VAL A 39 6.41 -21.50 -7.27
C VAL A 39 4.89 -21.44 -7.33
N SER A 40 4.29 -20.99 -6.23
CA SER A 40 2.87 -20.65 -6.17
C SER A 40 2.61 -19.55 -7.19
N LEU A 41 2.30 -19.92 -8.42
CA LEU A 41 1.98 -18.99 -9.50
C LEU A 41 0.55 -18.48 -9.25
N TYR A 42 0.45 -17.21 -8.87
CA TYR A 42 -0.83 -16.52 -8.73
C TYR A 42 -1.23 -15.96 -10.08
N TYR A 43 -2.39 -16.38 -10.59
CA TYR A 43 -2.99 -15.77 -11.77
C TYR A 43 -3.78 -14.53 -11.37
N TYR A 44 -3.65 -13.47 -12.16
CA TYR A 44 -4.43 -12.26 -11.97
C TYR A 44 -5.89 -12.51 -12.36
N GLY A 45 -6.82 -12.21 -11.47
CA GLY A 45 -8.25 -12.33 -11.74
C GLY A 45 -9.03 -11.05 -11.44
N ILE A 46 -10.27 -10.97 -11.94
CA ILE A 46 -11.15 -9.80 -11.74
C ILE A 46 -11.40 -9.54 -10.24
N LYS A 47 -11.39 -10.60 -9.41
CA LYS A 47 -11.60 -10.48 -7.96
C LYS A 47 -10.40 -9.85 -7.24
N ASP A 48 -9.21 -9.86 -7.84
CA ASP A 48 -8.05 -9.15 -7.30
C ASP A 48 -8.19 -7.64 -7.44
N LEU A 49 -9.08 -7.14 -8.31
CA LEU A 49 -9.37 -5.72 -8.41
C LEU A 49 -9.92 -5.15 -7.09
N ALA A 50 -10.72 -5.95 -6.37
CA ALA A 50 -11.24 -5.60 -5.05
C ALA A 50 -10.08 -5.51 -4.03
N THR A 51 -9.16 -6.47 -4.07
CA THR A 51 -7.96 -6.51 -3.24
C THR A 51 -7.04 -5.32 -3.52
N VAL A 52 -6.76 -5.03 -4.79
CA VAL A 52 -5.97 -3.86 -5.23
C VAL A 52 -6.62 -2.55 -4.78
N PHE A 53 -7.94 -2.42 -4.93
CA PHE A 53 -8.69 -1.24 -4.46
C PHE A 53 -8.57 -1.07 -2.94
N PHE A 54 -8.68 -2.16 -2.18
CA PHE A 54 -8.54 -2.13 -0.73
C PHE A 54 -7.13 -1.71 -0.29
N TYR A 55 -6.09 -2.31 -0.87
CA TYR A 55 -4.70 -1.94 -0.57
C TYR A 55 -4.37 -0.51 -1.02
N MET A 56 -4.96 -0.01 -2.10
CA MET A 56 -4.89 1.40 -2.48
C MET A 56 -5.49 2.33 -1.41
N LEU A 57 -6.65 1.99 -0.84
CA LEU A 57 -7.24 2.76 0.26
C LEU A 57 -6.35 2.77 1.51
N VAL A 58 -5.75 1.62 1.84
CA VAL A 58 -4.80 1.50 2.95
C VAL A 58 -3.57 2.38 2.69
N ALA A 59 -3.02 2.37 1.47
CA ALA A 59 -1.90 3.22 1.09
C ALA A 59 -2.21 4.72 1.22
N ILE A 60 -3.40 5.16 0.77
CA ILE A 60 -3.85 6.55 0.92
C ILE A 60 -3.94 6.94 2.40
N ILE A 61 -4.44 6.06 3.26
CA ILE A 61 -4.57 6.31 4.69
C ILE A 61 -3.21 6.37 5.37
N ILE A 62 -2.31 5.44 5.09
CA ILE A 62 -0.95 5.47 5.63
C ILE A 62 -0.24 6.76 5.19
N HIS A 63 -0.37 7.13 3.92
CA HIS A 63 0.16 8.40 3.41
C HIS A 63 -0.41 9.60 4.18
N ALA A 64 -1.73 9.65 4.37
CA ALA A 64 -2.40 10.71 5.12
C ALA A 64 -1.97 10.76 6.60
N VAL A 65 -1.81 9.62 7.27
CA VAL A 65 -1.37 9.53 8.67
C VAL A 65 0.10 9.93 8.82
N ILE A 66 0.97 9.51 7.90
CA ILE A 66 2.37 9.94 7.89
C ILE A 66 2.43 11.45 7.67
N GLN A 67 1.61 11.96 6.76
CA GLN A 67 1.50 13.39 6.49
C GLN A 67 1.01 14.13 7.74
N GLU A 68 -0.06 13.70 8.39
CA GLU A 68 -0.53 14.30 9.64
C GLU A 68 0.55 14.24 10.74
N TYR A 69 1.16 13.08 11.00
CA TYR A 69 2.12 12.91 12.10
C TYR A 69 3.48 13.59 11.86
N MET A 70 4.07 13.44 10.66
CA MET A 70 5.33 14.10 10.32
C MET A 70 5.14 15.60 10.11
N LEU A 71 4.07 16.01 9.40
CA LEU A 71 3.84 17.43 9.15
C LEU A 71 3.51 18.15 10.46
N ASP A 72 2.69 17.57 11.35
CA ASP A 72 2.40 18.18 12.65
C ASP A 72 3.64 18.27 13.54
N LYS A 73 4.50 17.24 13.53
CA LYS A 73 5.74 17.26 14.32
C LYS A 73 6.71 18.35 13.86
N ILE A 74 6.85 18.55 12.54
CA ILE A 74 7.68 19.60 11.96
C ILE A 74 7.05 20.97 12.17
N ASN A 75 5.73 21.09 12.00
CA ASN A 75 4.99 22.32 12.22
C ASN A 75 5.08 22.79 13.69
N ARG A 76 4.93 21.87 14.66
CA ARG A 76 5.02 22.18 16.08
C ARG A 76 6.44 22.57 16.51
N ARG A 77 7.47 22.05 15.83
CA ARG A 77 8.87 22.45 16.01
C ARG A 77 9.18 23.83 15.40
N MET A 78 8.54 24.19 14.28
CA MET A 78 8.86 25.42 13.53
C MET A 78 7.85 26.58 13.67
N HIS A 79 6.77 26.41 14.43
CA HIS A 79 5.76 27.44 14.71
C HIS A 79 5.27 28.17 13.43
N PHE A 80 4.99 27.40 12.38
CA PHE A 80 4.72 27.98 11.07
C PHE A 80 3.35 28.66 11.00
N SER A 81 3.32 29.86 10.41
CA SER A 81 2.08 30.59 10.10
C SER A 81 1.23 29.85 9.06
N LYS A 82 -0.10 30.07 9.08
CA LYS A 82 -1.13 29.35 8.29
C LYS A 82 -0.83 29.24 6.78
N THR A 83 -0.05 30.16 6.19
CA THR A 83 0.32 30.15 4.77
C THR A 83 1.41 29.13 4.40
N LYS A 84 2.26 28.72 5.35
CA LYS A 84 3.35 27.76 5.09
C LYS A 84 2.89 26.31 5.13
N HIS A 85 1.78 26.03 5.79
CA HIS A 85 1.15 24.70 5.86
C HIS A 85 0.73 24.18 4.48
N SER A 86 0.11 25.03 3.66
CA SER A 86 -0.32 24.66 2.30
C SER A 86 0.86 24.28 1.40
N LYS A 87 1.96 25.04 1.44
CA LYS A 87 3.19 24.73 0.68
C LYS A 87 3.89 23.46 1.16
N PHE A 88 3.75 23.14 2.45
CA PHE A 88 4.35 21.95 3.02
C PHE A 88 3.56 20.67 2.69
N ASN A 89 2.23 20.78 2.58
CA ASN A 89 1.37 19.72 2.07
C ASN A 89 1.74 19.33 0.62
N GLU A 90 2.00 20.33 -0.22
CA GLU A 90 2.49 20.15 -1.60
C GLU A 90 3.89 19.51 -1.64
N SER A 91 4.77 19.91 -0.71
CA SER A 91 6.10 19.30 -0.55
C SER A 91 6.06 17.83 -0.10
N GLY A 92 5.05 17.42 0.69
CA GLY A 92 4.90 16.03 1.11
C GLY A 92 4.65 15.08 -0.07
N GLN A 93 3.81 15.50 -1.01
CA GLN A 93 3.54 14.76 -2.24
C GLN A 93 4.79 14.64 -3.13
N LEU A 94 5.55 15.72 -3.32
CA LEU A 94 6.81 15.68 -4.09
C LEU A 94 7.89 14.82 -3.43
N SER A 95 8.02 14.88 -2.10
CA SER A 95 9.03 14.13 -1.35
C SER A 95 8.88 12.61 -1.52
N ALA A 96 7.64 12.10 -1.44
CA ALA A 96 7.37 10.69 -1.65
C ALA A 96 7.76 10.23 -3.06
N PHE A 97 7.50 11.06 -4.07
CA PHE A 97 7.89 10.77 -5.46
C PHE A 97 9.41 10.74 -5.63
N TYR A 98 10.14 11.68 -5.03
CA TYR A 98 11.60 11.69 -5.08
C TYR A 98 12.22 10.48 -4.39
N LEU A 99 11.73 10.07 -3.23
CA LEU A 99 12.23 8.88 -2.53
C LEU A 99 11.99 7.61 -3.36
N PHE A 100 10.79 7.47 -3.94
CA PHE A 100 10.49 6.34 -4.83
C PHE A 100 11.42 6.32 -6.05
N ALA A 101 11.61 7.47 -6.71
CA ALA A 101 12.51 7.60 -7.85
C ALA A 101 13.97 7.28 -7.49
N CYS A 102 14.45 7.70 -6.31
CA CYS A 102 15.79 7.37 -5.82
C CYS A 102 15.96 5.87 -5.57
N VAL A 103 15.00 5.21 -4.90
CA VAL A 103 15.03 3.76 -4.66
C VAL A 103 15.02 3.01 -5.97
N TRP A 104 14.12 3.38 -6.89
CA TRP A 104 14.04 2.78 -8.22
C TRP A 104 15.32 2.98 -9.04
N GLY A 105 15.88 4.19 -9.02
CA GLY A 105 17.17 4.48 -9.67
C GLY A 105 18.32 3.68 -9.09
N THR A 106 18.36 3.51 -7.77
CA THR A 106 19.37 2.68 -7.08
C THR A 106 19.20 1.20 -7.45
N PHE A 107 17.96 0.71 -7.52
CA PHE A 107 17.67 -0.66 -7.96
C PHE A 107 18.18 -0.91 -9.38
N ILE A 108 17.96 0.03 -10.31
CA ILE A 108 18.52 -0.07 -11.67
C ILE A 108 20.05 -0.07 -11.63
N LEU A 109 20.68 0.82 -10.87
CA LEU A 109 22.15 0.87 -10.76
C LEU A 109 22.78 -0.39 -10.17
N ILE A 110 22.09 -1.09 -9.28
CA ILE A 110 22.54 -2.37 -8.70
C ILE A 110 22.24 -3.55 -9.65
N SER A 111 21.18 -3.43 -10.44
CA SER A 111 20.74 -4.47 -11.39
C SER A 111 21.47 -4.42 -12.74
N VAL A 112 22.29 -3.40 -12.97
CA VAL A 112 23.22 -3.25 -14.11
C VAL A 112 24.60 -3.73 -13.69
#